data_AF-A0A5K0X8R0-F1
#
_entry.id   AF-A0A5K0X8R0-F1
#
_cell.length_a   1.000
_cell.length_b   1.000
_cell.length_c   1.000
_cell.angle_alpha   90.00
_cell.angle_beta   90.00
_cell.angle_gamma   90.00
#
_symmetry.space_group_name_H-M   'P 1'
#
loop_
_entity.id
_entity.type
_entity.pdbx_description
1 polymer ?
#
loop_
_entity_poly.entity_id
_entity_poly.type
_entity_poly.pdbx_seq_one_letter_code
_entity_poly.pdbx_strand_id
1 'polypeptide(L)' 'GLLWFFTKRTATGALIGLTISDRYASIVTVHGHSMKPTLNPGSKAFPISISGDLVLVEKLCLNKYKFSHGDVVVCG' A
#
# COMPACT_ATOMS: atom_id res chain seq x y z
N GLY A 1 30.58 5.56 -17.23
CA GLY A 1 29.65 4.78 -18.06
C GLY A 1 28.23 5.20 -17.76
N LEU A 2 27.41 5.45 -18.79
CA LEU A 2 26.03 5.93 -18.68
C LEU A 2 25.15 5.03 -17.78
N LEU A 3 25.31 3.71 -17.91
CA LEU A 3 24.56 2.69 -17.17
C LEU A 3 24.67 2.85 -15.65
N TRP A 4 25.87 3.13 -15.14
CA TRP A 4 26.09 3.34 -13.70
C TRP A 4 25.32 4.54 -13.15
N PHE A 5 25.21 5.63 -13.92
CA PHE A 5 24.43 6.80 -13.52
C PHE A 5 22.93 6.51 -13.51
N PHE A 6 22.41 5.76 -14.49
CA PHE A 6 21.02 5.34 -14.51
C PHE A 6 20.68 4.42 -13.34
N THR A 7 21.48 3.37 -13.12
CA THR A 7 21.29 2.44 -11.99
C THR A 7 21.33 3.15 -10.65
N LYS A 8 22.27 4.09 -10.47
CA LYS A 8 22.35 4.87 -9.23
C LYS A 8 21.10 5.73 -9.02
N ARG A 9 20.60 6.40 -10.07
CA ARG A 9 19.38 7.21 -9.99
C ARG A 9 18.13 6.39 -9.72
N THR A 10 17.97 5.25 -10.40
CA THR A 10 16.82 4.36 -10.20
C THR A 10 16.83 3.75 -8.81
N ALA A 11 17.98 3.28 -8.33
CA ALA A 11 18.13 2.77 -6.97
C ALA A 11 17.76 3.81 -5.92
N THR A 12 18.24 5.05 -6.05
CA THR A 12 17.88 6.13 -5.12
C THR A 12 16.38 6.44 -5.18
N GLY A 13 15.80 6.53 -6.37
CA GLY A 13 14.35 6.76 -6.54
C GLY A 13 13.51 5.64 -5.91
N ALA A 14 13.93 4.38 -6.11
CA ALA A 14 13.28 3.23 -5.52
C ALA A 14 13.37 3.23 -3.98
N LEU A 15 14.53 3.56 -3.41
CA LEU A 15 14.69 3.68 -1.96
C LEU A 15 13.85 4.81 -1.36
N ILE A 16 13.77 5.95 -2.03
CA ILE A 16 12.90 7.06 -1.62
C ILE A 16 11.43 6.62 -1.67
N GLY A 17 10.99 6.02 -2.78
CA GLY A 17 9.63 5.51 -2.93
C GLY A 17 9.28 4.45 -1.88
N LEU A 18 10.21 3.53 -1.60
CA LEU A 18 10.06 2.51 -0.57
C LEU A 18 9.96 3.15 0.82
N THR A 19 10.80 4.14 1.13
CA THR A 19 10.78 4.84 2.42
C THR A 19 9.45 5.60 2.61
N ILE A 20 8.94 6.22 1.55
CA ILE A 20 7.66 6.92 1.59
C ILE A 20 6.51 5.92 1.79
N SER A 21 6.54 4.80 1.06
CA SER A 21 5.54 3.73 1.18
C SER A 21 5.53 3.09 2.59
N ASP A 22 6.72 2.98 3.16
CA ASP A 22 6.89 2.44 4.51
C ASP A 22 6.37 3.41 5.59
N ARG A 23 6.67 4.71 5.47
CA ARG A 23 6.32 5.71 6.51
C ARG A 23 4.96 6.39 6.35
N TYR A 24 4.45 6.57 5.13
CA TYR A 24 3.33 7.47 4.87
C TYR A 24 2.08 6.77 4.35
N ALA A 25 2.21 5.93 3.31
CA ALA A 25 1.04 5.26 2.74
C ALA A 25 1.43 3.94 2.05
N SER A 26 0.67 2.88 2.24
CA SER A 26 0.91 1.58 1.61
C SER A 26 -0.32 1.13 0.84
N ILE A 27 -0.11 0.51 -0.31
CA ILE A 27 -1.18 -0.04 -1.12
C ILE A 27 -1.38 -1.50 -0.71
N VAL A 28 -2.60 -1.85 -0.27
CA VAL A 28 -2.93 -3.21 0.14
C VAL A 28 -4.14 -3.72 -0.63
N THR A 29 -4.16 -5.01 -0.91
CA THR A 29 -5.32 -5.69 -1.46
C THR A 29 -6.16 -6.27 -0.32
N VAL A 30 -7.47 -6.04 -0.39
CA VAL A 30 -8.41 -6.57 0.60
C VAL A 30 -8.61 -8.05 0.28
N HIS A 31 -8.36 -8.94 1.24
CA HIS A 31 -8.59 -10.38 1.05
C HIS A 31 -9.72 -10.93 1.94
N GLY A 32 -10.09 -10.17 2.98
CA GLY A 32 -11.15 -10.56 3.91
C GLY A 32 -12.54 -10.24 3.36
N HIS A 33 -13.47 -11.18 3.50
CA HIS A 33 -14.90 -10.94 3.21
C HIS A 33 -15.60 -10.14 4.32
N SER A 34 -14.93 -9.87 5.44
CA SER A 34 -15.50 -9.25 6.65
C SER A 34 -15.90 -7.79 6.49
N MET A 35 -15.42 -7.11 5.43
CA MET A 35 -15.77 -5.72 5.13
C MET A 35 -16.77 -5.59 3.98
N LYS A 36 -17.44 -6.68 3.57
CA LYS A 36 -18.59 -6.56 2.65
C LYS A 36 -19.75 -5.85 3.36
N PRO A 37 -20.46 -4.90 2.70
CA PRO A 37 -20.41 -4.56 1.28
C PRO A 37 -19.39 -3.47 0.88
N THR A 38 -18.69 -2.87 1.84
CA THR A 38 -17.82 -1.70 1.64
C THR A 38 -16.55 -2.00 0.85
N LEU A 39 -15.92 -3.17 1.08
CA LEU A 39 -14.72 -3.60 0.35
C LEU A 39 -14.90 -5.03 -0.18
N ASN A 40 -14.59 -5.20 -1.46
CA ASN A 40 -14.68 -6.48 -2.15
C ASN A 40 -13.32 -7.20 -2.12
N PRO A 41 -13.27 -8.45 -1.65
CA PRO A 41 -12.03 -9.19 -1.55
C PRO A 41 -11.48 -9.59 -2.93
N GLY A 42 -10.16 -9.41 -3.07
CA GLY A 42 -9.35 -9.85 -4.20
C GLY A 42 -9.25 -11.36 -4.31
N SER A 43 -9.37 -11.88 -5.54
CA SER A 43 -9.08 -13.30 -5.81
C SER A 43 -7.56 -13.55 -5.85
N LYS A 44 -7.10 -14.68 -5.30
CA LYS A 44 -5.67 -15.05 -5.25
C LYS A 44 -5.08 -15.55 -6.58
N ALA A 45 -5.71 -15.24 -7.72
CA ALA A 45 -5.30 -15.77 -9.02
C ALA A 45 -4.18 -14.92 -9.65
N PHE A 46 -3.03 -15.55 -9.93
CA PHE A 46 -2.00 -15.00 -10.83
C PHE A 46 -2.49 -15.06 -12.29
N PRO A 47 -2.16 -14.09 -13.16
CA PRO A 47 -1.22 -12.98 -12.98
C PRO A 47 -1.94 -11.69 -12.56
N ILE A 48 -1.46 -11.00 -11.51
CA ILE A 48 -1.87 -9.65 -11.06
C ILE A 48 -3.36 -9.37 -11.36
N SER A 49 -4.23 -10.26 -10.89
CA SER A 49 -5.65 -10.01 -11.03
C SER A 49 -6.01 -8.96 -9.99
N ILE A 50 -6.27 -7.75 -10.48
CA ILE A 50 -6.90 -6.63 -9.76
C ILE A 50 -8.37 -7.00 -9.42
N SER A 51 -8.64 -8.26 -9.10
CA SER A 51 -9.96 -8.87 -8.94
C SER A 51 -10.55 -8.58 -7.55
N GLY A 52 -10.31 -7.38 -7.05
CA GLY A 52 -10.82 -6.87 -5.78
C GLY A 52 -10.36 -5.43 -5.53
N ASP A 53 -10.83 -4.87 -4.42
CA ASP A 53 -10.57 -3.46 -4.13
C ASP A 53 -9.13 -3.26 -3.64
N LEU A 54 -8.46 -2.30 -4.29
CA LEU A 54 -7.13 -1.84 -3.93
C LEU A 54 -7.28 -0.62 -3.03
N VAL A 55 -6.81 -0.71 -1.80
CA VAL A 55 -6.97 0.36 -0.81
C VAL A 55 -5.62 0.99 -0.52
N LEU A 56 -5.59 2.32 -0.57
CA LEU A 56 -4.45 3.10 -0.08
C LEU A 56 -4.62 3.30 1.42
N VAL A 57 -3.70 2.74 2.20
CA VAL A 57 -3.69 2.84 3.66
C VAL A 57 -2.69 3.89 4.06
N GLU A 58 -3.17 5.00 4.62
CA GLU A 58 -2.30 6.01 5.19
C GLU A 58 -1.78 5.57 6.56
N LYS A 59 -0.45 5.54 6.71
CA LYS A 59 0.25 5.23 7.97
C LYS A 59 0.55 6.48 8.80
N LEU A 60 0.31 7.67 8.25
CA LEU A 60 0.49 8.95 8.93
C LEU A 60 -0.35 9.07 10.21
N CYS A 61 -1.59 8.57 10.17
CA CYS A 61 -2.48 8.57 11.32
C CYS A 61 -1.94 7.72 12.48
N LEU A 62 -1.16 6.67 12.17
CA LEU A 62 -0.51 5.83 13.17
C LEU A 62 0.56 6.60 13.96
N ASN A 63 1.34 7.45 13.28
CA ASN A 63 2.40 8.25 13.91
C ASN A 63 1.85 9.32 14.87
N LYS A 64 0.64 9.82 14.62
CA LYS A 64 0.00 10.84 15.48
C LYS A 64 -1.18 10.32 16.29
N TYR A 65 -1.51 9.03 16.20
CA TYR A 65 -2.66 8.37 16.82
C TYR A 65 -3.98 9.15 16.67
N LYS A 66 -4.19 9.79 15.51
CA LYS A 66 -5.37 10.64 15.25
C LYS A 66 -6.47 9.86 14.53
N PHE A 67 -6.90 8.74 15.10
CA PHE A 67 -8.02 7.97 14.56
C PHE A 67 -9.35 8.67 14.87
N SER A 68 -10.22 8.75 13.87
CA SER A 68 -11.58 9.22 14.02
C SER A 68 -12.56 8.03 14.07
N HIS A 69 -13.75 8.27 14.63
CA HIS A 69 -14.80 7.26 14.64
C HIS A 69 -15.25 6.97 13.20
N GLY A 70 -15.10 5.72 12.76
CA GLY A 70 -15.40 5.28 11.39
C GLY A 70 -14.17 5.00 10.51
N ASP A 71 -12.96 5.28 10.99
CA ASP A 71 -11.74 4.92 10.27
C ASP A 71 -11.58 3.39 10.20
N VAL A 72 -11.27 2.90 9.00
CA VAL A 72 -10.98 1.50 8.75
C VAL A 72 -9.48 1.28 8.89
N VAL A 73 -9.09 0.50 9.91
CA VAL A 73 -7.70 0.16 10.18
C VAL A 73 -7.35 -1.23 9.68
N VAL A 74 -6.15 -1.39 9.14
CA VAL A 74 -5.61 -2.71 8.79
C VAL A 74 -4.84 -3.25 9.99
N CYS A 75 -5.37 -4.32 10.59
CA CYS A 75 -4.66 -5.10 11.59
C CYS A 75 -3.92 -6.23 10.86
N GLY A 76 -2.60 -6.08 10.75
CA GLY A 76 -1.69 -7.11 10.24
C GLY A 76 -1.17 -8.00 11.36
#